data_AF-A0A660YFS8-F1
#
_entry.id   AF-A0A660YFS8-F1
#
_cell.length_a   1.000
_cell.length_b   1.000
_cell.length_c   1.000
_cell.angle_alpha   90.00
_cell.angle_beta   90.00
_cell.angle_gamma   90.00
#
_symmetry.space_group_name_H-M   'P 1'
#
loop_
_entity.id
_entity.type
_entity.pdbx_description
1 polymer ?
#
loop_
_entity_poly.entity_id
_entity_poly.type
_entity_poly.pdbx_seq_one_letter_code
_entity_poly.pdbx_strand_id
1 'polypeptide(L)'
;MKVPITLLVDDPAPLVNIYWWHAKRDDLPRHPDGRPVVRDVPLDFLRRFAELVGRWEMKGKFSVIPYPAGLGPITEGWPGCDTRALRDWIDIVRRDIAPYMDISPEMLTHAQALDLEAMELLPEDENEWSRHQTADTLTPYIAYALKLLDEVGLEATGVTSPWSFGSEVEEEYRRAIVEAMLRVHGRKGSWYFLHTHTEGTEFRSQVVLREGDGYLVSIWAQVAEYLWHVMEAGEGGPEVVRRVADRFVTEDGEGGRLAELFKAGTPMVLLTHWQSLFCDGRETGLKVLDEVCRRVKVNWEDEIRWVKCSELAEEVAGGIYGRAVCKSGAASKGLTGQGDVG
;
A
#
# COMPACT_ATOMS: atom_id res chain seq x y z
N MET A 1 -25.89 -8.90 1.13
CA MET A 1 -24.77 -8.48 0.25
C MET A 1 -23.52 -9.09 0.84
N LYS A 2 -22.65 -9.73 0.06
CA LYS A 2 -21.40 -10.27 0.60
C LYS A 2 -20.51 -9.14 1.11
N VAL A 3 -19.87 -9.32 2.27
CA VAL A 3 -19.00 -8.31 2.88
C VAL A 3 -17.72 -8.19 2.03
N PRO A 4 -17.34 -6.99 1.55
CA PRO A 4 -16.12 -6.83 0.79
C PRO A 4 -14.88 -7.05 1.65
N ILE A 5 -13.87 -7.68 1.08
CA ILE A 5 -12.51 -7.76 1.64
C ILE A 5 -11.51 -7.29 0.59
N THR A 6 -10.52 -6.50 1.00
CA THR A 6 -9.47 -5.97 0.13
C THR A 6 -8.14 -5.99 0.87
N LEU A 7 -7.07 -6.38 0.19
CA LEU A 7 -5.71 -6.37 0.71
C LEU A 7 -4.91 -5.22 0.09
N LEU A 8 -4.36 -4.36 0.93
CA LEU A 8 -3.38 -3.35 0.57
C LEU A 8 -1.99 -3.93 0.81
N VAL A 9 -1.23 -4.13 -0.26
CA VAL A 9 0.19 -4.49 -0.19
C VAL A 9 1.00 -3.24 -0.49
N ASP A 10 1.63 -2.72 0.56
CA ASP A 10 2.52 -1.57 0.59
C ASP A 10 3.98 -2.06 0.46
N ASP A 11 4.82 -1.18 -0.05
CA ASP A 11 6.26 -1.24 -0.29
C ASP A 11 6.86 -2.21 -1.35
N PRO A 12 6.15 -2.82 -2.32
CA PRO A 12 6.85 -3.62 -3.32
C PRO A 12 7.80 -2.77 -4.18
N ALA A 13 9.09 -3.00 -3.98
CA ALA A 13 10.16 -2.45 -4.80
C ALA A 13 10.78 -3.57 -5.66
N PRO A 14 10.97 -3.36 -6.98
CA PRO A 14 11.67 -4.31 -7.81
C PRO A 14 13.09 -4.59 -7.30
N LEU A 15 13.36 -5.86 -7.02
CA LEU A 15 14.68 -6.44 -6.64
C LEU A 15 15.30 -5.94 -5.33
N VAL A 16 14.80 -4.86 -4.73
CA VAL A 16 15.38 -4.26 -3.52
C VAL A 16 14.43 -4.36 -2.34
N ASN A 17 14.99 -4.47 -1.14
CA ASN A 17 14.25 -4.37 0.11
C ASN A 17 14.29 -2.90 0.56
N ILE A 18 13.21 -2.15 0.31
CA ILE A 18 13.19 -0.71 0.60
C ILE A 18 13.45 -0.41 2.10
N TYR A 19 13.07 -1.32 3.00
CA TYR A 19 13.37 -1.19 4.43
C TYR A 19 14.87 -1.17 4.75
N TRP A 20 15.73 -1.72 3.88
CA TRP A 20 17.19 -1.59 4.03
C TRP A 20 17.62 -0.11 4.02
N TRP A 21 16.98 0.74 3.23
CA TRP A 21 17.25 2.18 3.20
C TRP A 21 16.68 2.89 4.44
N HIS A 22 15.52 2.44 4.94
CA HIS A 22 14.87 3.03 6.11
C HIS A 22 15.55 2.68 7.43
N ALA A 23 16.06 1.45 7.54
CA ALA A 23 16.77 0.96 8.73
C ALA A 23 18.21 1.47 8.83
N LYS A 24 18.68 2.26 7.85
CA LYS A 24 20.04 2.79 7.81
C LYS A 24 20.22 3.94 8.81
N ARG A 25 20.63 3.61 10.03
CA ARG A 25 21.03 4.58 11.06
C ARG A 25 22.54 4.83 11.10
N ASP A 26 23.34 3.81 10.78
CA ASP A 26 24.82 3.82 10.73
C ASP A 26 25.36 3.21 9.40
N ASP A 27 26.55 2.63 9.40
CA ASP A 27 27.22 2.04 8.23
C ASP A 27 26.53 0.78 7.66
N LEU A 28 25.82 0.02 8.51
CA LEU A 28 25.07 -1.19 8.13
C LEU A 28 23.63 -1.21 8.68
N PRO A 29 22.60 -1.29 7.82
CA PRO A 29 21.20 -1.37 8.25
C PRO A 29 20.89 -2.62 9.08
N ARG A 30 20.20 -2.43 10.21
CA ARG A 30 19.86 -3.48 11.17
C ARG A 30 18.45 -3.33 11.70
N HIS A 31 17.83 -4.45 12.04
CA HIS A 31 16.62 -4.50 12.85
C HIS A 31 16.89 -3.98 14.28
N PRO A 32 15.85 -3.61 15.05
CA PRO A 32 15.99 -3.21 16.45
C PRO A 32 16.73 -4.25 17.32
N ASP A 33 16.65 -5.53 16.98
CA ASP A 33 17.34 -6.63 17.66
C ASP A 33 18.81 -6.85 17.22
N GLY A 34 19.32 -6.00 16.32
CA GLY A 34 20.69 -6.01 15.83
C GLY A 34 20.96 -6.96 14.65
N ARG A 35 20.00 -7.77 14.20
CA ARG A 35 20.18 -8.59 12.99
C ARG A 35 20.31 -7.70 11.74
N PRO A 36 21.14 -8.06 10.76
CA PRO A 36 21.25 -7.30 9.52
C PRO A 36 19.95 -7.38 8.73
N VAL A 37 19.57 -6.27 8.09
CA VAL A 37 18.47 -6.26 7.11
C VAL A 37 19.01 -6.79 5.78
N VAL A 38 18.27 -7.70 5.14
CA VAL A 38 18.63 -8.19 3.79
C VAL A 38 18.37 -7.08 2.79
N ARG A 39 19.36 -6.74 1.97
CA ARG A 39 19.28 -5.62 1.02
C ARG A 39 18.35 -5.88 -0.16
N ASP A 40 18.36 -7.10 -0.68
CA ASP A 40 17.72 -7.43 -1.96
C ASP A 40 16.59 -8.44 -1.75
N VAL A 41 15.50 -8.28 -2.52
CA VAL A 41 14.37 -9.22 -2.49
C VAL A 41 14.44 -10.12 -3.72
N PRO A 42 14.60 -11.45 -3.56
CA PRO A 42 14.73 -12.36 -4.69
C PRO A 42 13.41 -12.50 -5.46
N LEU A 43 13.49 -12.67 -6.78
CA LEU A 43 12.33 -12.92 -7.65
C LEU A 43 11.46 -14.09 -7.18
N ASP A 44 12.05 -15.10 -6.57
CA ASP A 44 11.30 -16.27 -6.08
C ASP A 44 10.31 -15.92 -4.97
N PHE A 45 10.58 -14.87 -4.19
CA PHE A 45 9.61 -14.37 -3.22
C PHE A 45 8.39 -13.77 -3.93
N LEU A 46 8.60 -12.93 -4.96
CA LEU A 46 7.51 -12.40 -5.79
C LEU A 46 6.68 -13.52 -6.42
N ARG A 47 7.34 -14.56 -6.96
CA ARG A 47 6.63 -15.72 -7.54
C ARG A 47 5.73 -16.43 -6.54
N ARG A 48 6.23 -16.65 -5.31
CA ARG A 48 5.43 -17.27 -4.23
C ARG A 48 4.26 -16.38 -3.81
N PHE A 49 4.48 -15.07 -3.71
CA PHE A 49 3.39 -14.14 -3.44
C PHE A 49 2.34 -14.15 -4.56
N ALA A 50 2.74 -14.09 -5.83
CA ALA A 50 1.83 -14.16 -6.97
C ALA A 50 1.05 -15.48 -7.03
N GLU A 51 1.68 -16.60 -6.66
CA GLU A 51 0.98 -17.89 -6.52
C GLU A 51 -0.13 -17.82 -5.47
N LEU A 52 0.12 -17.21 -4.31
CA LEU A 52 -0.92 -17.01 -3.28
C LEU A 52 -2.03 -16.10 -3.77
N VAL A 53 -1.71 -15.00 -4.46
CA VAL A 53 -2.70 -14.09 -5.05
C VAL A 53 -3.66 -14.86 -5.95
N GLY A 54 -3.13 -15.67 -6.88
CA GLY A 54 -3.97 -16.49 -7.76
C GLY A 54 -4.72 -17.61 -7.03
N ARG A 55 -4.09 -18.29 -6.07
CA ARG A 55 -4.69 -19.41 -5.32
C ARG A 55 -5.92 -18.98 -4.52
N TRP A 56 -5.82 -17.82 -3.87
CA TRP A 56 -6.87 -17.29 -3.00
C TRP A 56 -7.75 -16.24 -3.70
N GLU A 57 -7.47 -15.95 -4.97
CA GLU A 57 -8.09 -14.88 -5.76
C GLU A 57 -8.10 -13.54 -5.01
N MET A 58 -7.00 -13.26 -4.29
CA MET A 58 -6.87 -12.07 -3.46
C MET A 58 -6.96 -10.81 -4.32
N LYS A 59 -7.90 -9.93 -3.99
CA LYS A 59 -8.00 -8.62 -4.61
C LYS A 59 -7.63 -7.50 -3.65
N GLY A 60 -7.31 -6.35 -4.23
CA GLY A 60 -7.04 -5.11 -3.51
C GLY A 60 -6.11 -4.23 -4.31
N LYS A 61 -5.01 -3.78 -3.70
CA LYS A 61 -3.93 -3.09 -4.42
C LYS A 61 -2.56 -3.69 -4.12
N PHE A 62 -1.70 -3.65 -5.13
CA PHE A 62 -0.29 -3.96 -5.05
C PHE A 62 0.46 -2.73 -5.52
N SER A 63 1.10 -2.00 -4.61
CA SER A 63 1.87 -0.85 -5.02
C SER A 63 3.18 -1.24 -5.71
N VAL A 64 3.76 -0.31 -6.44
CA VAL A 64 5.08 -0.44 -7.05
C VAL A 64 5.83 0.87 -6.87
N ILE A 65 7.02 0.83 -6.29
CA ILE A 65 7.89 2.01 -6.21
C ILE A 65 8.53 2.23 -7.59
N PRO A 66 8.21 3.31 -8.33
CA PRO A 66 8.64 3.48 -9.72
C PRO A 66 10.12 3.88 -9.87
N TYR A 67 10.74 4.40 -8.82
CA TYR A 67 12.15 4.81 -8.78
C TYR A 67 12.81 4.30 -7.48
N PRO A 68 12.98 2.98 -7.31
CA PRO A 68 13.29 2.36 -6.02
C PRO A 68 14.48 3.00 -5.30
N ALA A 69 14.21 3.55 -4.11
CA ALA A 69 15.19 4.17 -3.23
C ALA A 69 16.03 5.29 -3.87
N GLY A 70 15.52 5.94 -4.92
CA GLY A 70 16.29 6.95 -5.65
C GLY A 70 17.43 6.38 -6.51
N LEU A 71 17.47 5.07 -6.78
CA LEU A 71 18.57 4.43 -7.52
C LEU A 71 18.48 4.65 -9.04
N GLY A 72 17.27 4.54 -9.59
CA GLY A 72 16.97 4.67 -11.02
C GLY A 72 15.52 4.32 -11.31
N PRO A 73 14.95 4.76 -12.44
CA PRO A 73 13.58 4.44 -12.81
C PRO A 73 13.47 2.97 -13.23
N ILE A 74 12.34 2.32 -12.96
CA ILE A 74 12.11 0.91 -13.32
C ILE A 74 12.07 0.66 -14.85
N THR A 75 11.95 1.71 -15.65
CA THR A 75 11.97 1.68 -17.12
C THR A 75 13.39 1.43 -17.66
N GLU A 76 14.41 1.89 -16.95
CA GLU A 76 15.82 1.82 -17.38
C GLU A 76 16.69 0.93 -16.48
N GLY A 77 16.34 0.85 -15.19
CA GLY A 77 17.16 0.25 -14.14
C GLY A 77 18.13 1.27 -13.53
N TRP A 78 19.15 0.77 -12.84
CA TRP A 78 20.15 1.57 -12.13
C TRP A 78 21.53 0.89 -12.16
N PRO A 79 22.63 1.58 -11.82
CA PRO A 79 23.94 0.96 -11.71
C PRO A 79 23.94 -0.27 -10.79
N GLY A 80 24.31 -1.44 -11.34
CA GLY A 80 24.29 -2.72 -10.63
C GLY A 80 22.96 -3.47 -10.65
N CYS A 81 21.92 -2.92 -11.28
CA CYS A 81 20.64 -3.60 -11.48
C CYS A 81 20.76 -4.76 -12.48
N ASP A 82 20.26 -5.94 -12.12
CA ASP A 82 20.04 -7.02 -13.09
C ASP A 82 18.79 -6.69 -13.92
N THR A 83 19.02 -6.09 -15.10
CA THR A 83 17.94 -5.69 -16.01
C THR A 83 17.07 -6.85 -16.50
N ARG A 84 17.59 -8.08 -16.54
CA ARG A 84 16.77 -9.25 -16.87
C ARG A 84 15.85 -9.57 -15.70
N ALA A 85 16.39 -9.60 -14.48
CA ALA A 85 15.59 -9.84 -13.29
C ALA A 85 14.52 -8.74 -13.10
N LEU A 86 14.84 -7.48 -13.42
CA LEU A 86 13.90 -6.36 -13.35
C LEU A 86 12.72 -6.57 -14.32
N ARG A 87 13.00 -6.95 -15.58
CA ARG A 87 11.95 -7.28 -16.56
C ARG A 87 11.11 -8.47 -16.12
N ASP A 88 11.75 -9.53 -15.60
CA ASP A 88 11.04 -10.70 -15.09
C ASP A 88 10.14 -10.33 -13.90
N TRP A 89 10.59 -9.42 -13.02
CA TRP A 89 9.77 -8.89 -11.91
C TRP A 89 8.52 -8.20 -12.45
N ILE A 90 8.69 -7.25 -13.38
CA ILE A 90 7.61 -6.50 -14.00
C ILE A 90 6.62 -7.42 -14.71
N ASP A 91 7.11 -8.41 -15.46
CA ASP A 91 6.27 -9.35 -16.21
C ASP A 91 5.45 -10.25 -15.27
N ILE A 92 6.00 -10.66 -14.12
CA ILE A 92 5.23 -11.39 -13.10
C ILE A 92 4.13 -10.48 -12.52
N VAL A 93 4.44 -9.24 -12.15
CA VAL A 93 3.42 -8.31 -11.64
C VAL A 93 2.31 -8.10 -12.67
N ARG A 94 2.67 -7.85 -13.93
CA ARG A 94 1.71 -7.60 -15.01
C ARG A 94 0.82 -8.82 -15.27
N ARG A 95 1.40 -10.02 -15.32
CA ARG A 95 0.69 -11.24 -15.71
C ARG A 95 -0.08 -11.88 -14.56
N ASP A 96 0.49 -11.90 -13.36
CA ASP A 96 0.04 -12.76 -12.28
C ASP A 96 -0.57 -11.98 -11.10
N ILE A 97 -0.29 -10.68 -10.96
CA ILE A 97 -0.79 -9.83 -9.85
C ILE A 97 -1.85 -8.84 -10.32
N ALA A 98 -1.55 -8.02 -11.34
CA ALA A 98 -2.43 -6.97 -11.86
C ALA A 98 -3.86 -7.45 -12.28
N PRO A 99 -4.06 -8.71 -12.74
CA PRO A 99 -5.41 -9.20 -12.98
C PRO A 99 -6.28 -9.21 -11.72
N TYR A 100 -5.70 -9.46 -10.54
CA TYR A 100 -6.41 -9.56 -9.27
C TYR A 100 -6.34 -8.28 -8.44
N MET A 101 -5.22 -7.55 -8.49
CA MET A 101 -4.98 -6.38 -7.67
C MET A 101 -4.80 -5.14 -8.54
N ASP A 102 -5.28 -3.99 -8.08
CA ASP A 102 -4.95 -2.71 -8.71
C ASP A 102 -3.47 -2.37 -8.51
N ILE A 103 -2.88 -1.70 -9.50
CA ILE A 103 -1.55 -1.11 -9.35
C ILE A 103 -1.69 0.34 -8.88
N SER A 104 -0.74 0.77 -8.05
CA SER A 104 -0.55 2.16 -7.66
C SER A 104 0.93 2.48 -7.46
N PRO A 105 1.41 3.70 -7.75
CA PRO A 105 2.70 4.13 -7.26
C PRO A 105 2.69 4.27 -5.74
N GLU A 106 3.82 4.07 -5.09
CA GLU A 106 4.02 4.27 -3.64
C GLU A 106 5.00 5.39 -3.36
N MET A 107 4.51 6.56 -3.74
CA MET A 107 5.10 7.32 -4.82
C MET A 107 6.59 7.11 -5.17
N LEU A 108 7.30 8.14 -5.61
CA LEU A 108 8.26 7.97 -6.69
C LEU A 108 9.47 7.18 -6.23
N THR A 109 10.09 7.59 -5.13
CA THR A 109 11.36 6.98 -4.67
C THR A 109 11.22 6.15 -3.41
N HIS A 110 10.26 6.48 -2.56
CA HIS A 110 10.13 5.97 -1.20
C HIS A 110 11.43 6.12 -0.37
N ALA A 111 12.20 7.17 -0.68
CA ALA A 111 13.44 7.56 -0.03
C ALA A 111 13.60 9.10 -0.11
N GLN A 112 14.60 9.63 -0.80
CA GLN A 112 14.76 11.08 -1.01
C GLN A 112 13.89 11.58 -2.16
N ALA A 113 13.36 12.81 -2.05
CA ALA A 113 12.61 13.43 -3.14
C ALA A 113 13.47 13.60 -4.40
N LEU A 114 12.87 13.46 -5.58
CA LEU A 114 13.55 13.68 -6.86
C LEU A 114 13.23 15.09 -7.42
N ASP A 115 14.25 15.86 -7.77
CA ASP A 115 14.06 17.03 -8.61
C ASP A 115 13.79 16.57 -10.05
N LEU A 116 12.60 16.85 -10.59
CA LEU A 116 12.21 16.41 -11.94
C LEU A 116 12.84 17.23 -13.07
N GLU A 117 13.38 18.42 -12.78
CA GLU A 117 14.07 19.25 -13.77
C GLU A 117 15.52 18.80 -13.89
N ALA A 118 16.21 18.66 -12.76
CA ALA A 118 17.61 18.24 -12.73
C ALA A 118 17.79 16.73 -12.84
N MET A 119 16.76 15.95 -12.51
CA MET A 119 16.83 14.49 -12.33
C MET A 119 17.86 14.07 -11.27
N GLU A 120 17.94 14.85 -10.20
CA GLU A 120 18.84 14.63 -9.05
C GLU A 120 18.05 14.50 -7.75
N LEU A 121 18.54 13.68 -6.81
CA LEU A 121 17.91 13.55 -5.50
C LEU A 121 18.13 14.82 -4.69
N LEU A 122 17.05 15.33 -4.11
CA LEU A 122 17.09 16.41 -3.15
C LEU A 122 17.67 15.91 -1.83
N PRO A 123 18.35 16.76 -1.05
CA PRO A 123 18.83 16.44 0.30
C PRO A 123 17.67 16.47 1.33
N GLU A 124 16.53 15.89 0.97
CA GLU A 124 15.31 15.84 1.77
C GLU A 124 14.57 14.52 1.52
N ASP A 125 14.01 13.94 2.58
CA ASP A 125 13.15 12.76 2.49
C ASP A 125 11.88 13.07 1.69
N GLU A 126 11.46 12.16 0.81
CA GLU A 126 10.31 12.33 -0.07
C GLU A 126 9.02 12.58 0.72
N ASN A 127 8.85 11.92 1.87
CA ASN A 127 7.68 12.13 2.70
C ASN A 127 7.75 13.48 3.44
N GLU A 128 8.93 13.94 3.89
CA GLU A 128 9.08 15.29 4.47
C GLU A 128 8.85 16.38 3.42
N TRP A 129 9.53 16.26 2.27
CA TRP A 129 9.42 17.16 1.13
C TRP A 129 7.97 17.39 0.73
N SER A 130 7.18 16.31 0.65
CA SER A 130 5.79 16.36 0.21
C SER A 130 4.87 17.20 1.08
N ARG A 131 5.18 17.33 2.37
CA ARG A 131 4.31 17.93 3.40
C ARG A 131 4.24 19.44 3.31
N HIS A 132 5.11 20.08 2.53
CA HIS A 132 5.11 21.52 2.33
C HIS A 132 4.97 21.93 0.85
N GLN A 133 4.58 20.99 -0.02
CA GLN A 133 4.34 21.26 -1.44
C GLN A 133 2.92 21.75 -1.74
N THR A 134 2.74 22.26 -2.96
CA THR A 134 1.44 22.65 -3.54
C THR A 134 1.01 21.67 -4.62
N ALA A 135 -0.24 21.76 -5.08
CA ALA A 135 -0.71 20.96 -6.20
C ALA A 135 0.14 21.19 -7.48
N ASP A 136 0.67 22.39 -7.69
CA ASP A 136 1.51 22.71 -8.85
C ASP A 136 2.81 21.90 -8.87
N THR A 137 3.37 21.59 -7.69
CA THR A 137 4.56 20.74 -7.55
C THR A 137 4.19 19.25 -7.50
N LEU A 138 3.17 18.88 -6.74
CA LEU A 138 2.80 17.48 -6.54
C LEU A 138 2.21 16.85 -7.81
N THR A 139 1.49 17.61 -8.64
CA THR A 139 0.88 17.08 -9.87
C THR A 139 1.91 16.51 -10.84
N PRO A 140 2.96 17.25 -11.27
CA PRO A 140 3.98 16.69 -12.15
C PRO A 140 4.76 15.54 -11.50
N TYR A 141 4.96 15.57 -10.18
CA TYR A 141 5.63 14.49 -9.44
C TYR A 141 4.85 13.18 -9.47
N ILE A 142 3.55 13.23 -9.14
CA ILE A 142 2.65 12.09 -9.23
C ILE A 142 2.50 11.64 -10.69
N ALA A 143 2.35 12.57 -11.63
CA ALA A 143 2.25 12.24 -13.05
C ALA A 143 3.49 11.54 -13.59
N TYR A 144 4.68 11.89 -13.09
CA TYR A 144 5.92 11.21 -13.46
C TYR A 144 5.96 9.77 -12.92
N ALA A 145 5.60 9.57 -11.64
CA ALA A 145 5.46 8.23 -11.06
C ALA A 145 4.47 7.35 -11.85
N LEU A 146 3.31 7.89 -12.23
CA LEU A 146 2.31 7.19 -13.04
C LEU A 146 2.85 6.83 -14.43
N LYS A 147 3.55 7.74 -15.11
CA LYS A 147 4.14 7.48 -16.44
C LYS A 147 5.17 6.36 -16.41
N LEU A 148 6.04 6.32 -15.38
CA LEU A 148 7.03 5.24 -15.25
C LEU A 148 6.35 3.86 -15.12
N LEU A 149 5.22 3.78 -14.42
CA LEU A 149 4.44 2.55 -14.35
C LEU A 149 3.75 2.22 -15.68
N ASP A 150 3.17 3.22 -16.35
CA ASP A 150 2.50 3.08 -17.65
C ASP A 150 3.45 2.56 -18.75
N GLU A 151 4.68 3.09 -18.80
CA GLU A 151 5.72 2.71 -19.76
C GLU A 151 6.13 1.24 -19.63
N VAL A 152 6.02 0.67 -18.43
CA VAL A 152 6.24 -0.76 -18.18
C VAL A 152 4.93 -1.55 -18.13
N GLY A 153 3.83 -1.02 -18.68
CA GLY A 153 2.55 -1.71 -18.81
C GLY A 153 1.90 -2.06 -17.48
N LEU A 154 2.09 -1.23 -16.45
CA LEU A 154 1.49 -1.35 -15.13
C LEU A 154 0.57 -0.14 -14.87
N GLU A 155 -0.51 -0.01 -15.65
CA GLU A 155 -1.48 1.10 -15.51
C GLU A 155 -2.02 1.18 -14.07
N ALA A 156 -1.86 2.34 -13.44
CA ALA A 156 -2.31 2.57 -12.07
C ALA A 156 -3.76 3.08 -12.04
N THR A 157 -4.54 2.61 -11.06
CA THR A 157 -5.95 3.06 -10.89
C THR A 157 -6.15 4.00 -9.69
N GLY A 158 -5.11 4.18 -8.89
CA GLY A 158 -5.02 5.07 -7.73
C GLY A 158 -3.58 5.27 -7.30
N VAL A 159 -3.35 5.92 -6.16
CA VAL A 159 -2.00 6.17 -5.61
C VAL A 159 -1.88 5.73 -4.16
N THR A 160 -0.67 5.39 -3.72
CA THR A 160 -0.34 5.07 -2.32
C THR A 160 0.59 6.13 -1.77
N SER A 161 0.30 6.60 -0.55
CA SER A 161 1.14 7.52 0.22
C SER A 161 2.12 6.78 1.13
N PRO A 162 3.41 6.62 0.76
CA PRO A 162 4.48 6.21 1.68
C PRO A 162 4.46 7.05 2.95
N TRP A 163 4.46 6.37 4.08
CA TRP A 163 4.37 6.94 5.43
C TRP A 163 3.21 7.91 5.61
N SER A 164 3.43 9.21 5.44
CA SER A 164 2.39 10.23 5.52
C SER A 164 2.57 11.27 4.42
N PHE A 165 3.00 10.83 3.23
CA PHE A 165 3.19 11.72 2.10
C PHE A 165 1.92 12.54 1.84
N GLY A 166 2.10 13.86 1.76
CA GLY A 166 1.05 14.82 1.48
C GLY A 166 0.06 15.03 2.62
N SER A 167 0.27 14.47 3.82
CA SER A 167 -0.68 14.55 4.93
C SER A 167 -0.88 15.97 5.49
N GLU A 168 0.18 16.78 5.52
CA GLU A 168 0.12 18.16 6.02
C GLU A 168 -0.46 19.15 4.99
N VAL A 169 -0.56 18.72 3.72
CA VAL A 169 -1.11 19.48 2.58
C VAL A 169 -2.17 18.68 1.83
N GLU A 170 -2.99 17.91 2.54
CA GLU A 170 -3.83 16.88 1.92
C GLU A 170 -4.84 17.42 0.90
N GLU A 171 -5.30 18.67 1.06
CA GLU A 171 -6.15 19.34 0.07
C GLU A 171 -5.43 19.55 -1.27
N GLU A 172 -4.17 20.01 -1.23
CA GLU A 172 -3.31 20.18 -2.40
C GLU A 172 -2.96 18.82 -3.01
N TYR A 173 -2.64 17.83 -2.16
CA TYR A 173 -2.36 16.46 -2.59
C TYR A 173 -3.56 15.83 -3.33
N ARG A 174 -4.78 15.96 -2.80
CA ARG A 174 -6.01 15.44 -3.45
C ARG A 174 -6.24 16.06 -4.83
N ARG A 175 -6.04 17.38 -4.97
CA ARG A 175 -6.12 18.05 -6.29
C ARG A 175 -5.06 17.53 -7.24
N ALA A 176 -3.82 17.37 -6.75
CA ALA A 176 -2.72 16.85 -7.55
C ALA A 176 -2.97 15.43 -8.05
N ILE A 177 -3.55 14.56 -7.22
CA ILE A 177 -3.91 13.20 -7.62
C ILE A 177 -4.93 13.22 -8.77
N VAL A 178 -6.03 13.95 -8.62
CA VAL A 178 -7.08 14.00 -9.66
C VAL A 178 -6.53 14.54 -10.97
N GLU A 179 -5.77 15.62 -10.91
CA GLU A 179 -5.18 16.22 -12.10
C GLU A 179 -4.14 15.30 -12.76
N ALA A 180 -3.27 14.65 -11.98
CA ALA A 180 -2.27 13.71 -12.51
C ALA A 180 -2.93 12.48 -13.16
N MET A 181 -3.91 11.88 -12.50
CA MET A 181 -4.66 10.73 -13.01
C MET A 181 -5.42 11.05 -14.30
N LEU A 182 -6.00 12.25 -14.38
CA LEU A 182 -6.66 12.74 -15.59
C LEU A 182 -5.65 12.97 -16.72
N ARG A 183 -4.50 13.62 -16.43
CA ARG A 183 -3.45 13.92 -17.43
C ARG A 183 -2.81 12.67 -18.03
N VAL A 184 -2.51 11.66 -17.21
CA VAL A 184 -1.77 10.47 -17.63
C VAL A 184 -2.70 9.39 -18.20
N HIS A 185 -3.79 9.08 -17.50
CA HIS A 185 -4.66 7.94 -17.84
C HIS A 185 -6.06 8.37 -18.31
N GLY A 186 -6.39 9.66 -18.32
CA GLY A 186 -7.75 10.12 -18.65
C GLY A 186 -8.82 9.69 -17.64
N ARG A 187 -8.40 9.24 -16.44
CA ARG A 187 -9.29 8.67 -15.43
C ARG A 187 -9.96 9.77 -14.63
N LYS A 188 -11.30 9.79 -14.64
CA LYS A 188 -12.10 10.71 -13.83
C LYS A 188 -12.41 10.19 -12.44
N GLY A 189 -12.37 8.87 -12.26
CA GLY A 189 -12.54 8.19 -10.97
C GLY A 189 -11.22 7.58 -10.52
N SER A 190 -10.81 7.90 -9.30
CA SER A 190 -9.58 7.38 -8.69
C SER A 190 -9.73 7.19 -7.19
N TRP A 191 -8.71 6.62 -6.58
CA TRP A 191 -8.59 6.43 -5.14
C TRP A 191 -7.16 6.72 -4.67
N TYR A 192 -7.00 6.94 -3.38
CA TYR A 192 -5.69 6.96 -2.74
C TYR A 192 -5.74 6.30 -1.38
N PHE A 193 -4.60 5.73 -0.98
CA PHE A 193 -4.37 5.21 0.36
C PHE A 193 -3.38 6.11 1.10
N LEU A 194 -3.76 6.51 2.32
CA LEU A 194 -2.96 7.33 3.24
C LEU A 194 -3.35 7.06 4.71
N HIS A 195 -4.62 6.76 4.95
CA HIS A 195 -5.18 6.77 6.29
C HIS A 195 -5.43 5.37 6.83
N THR A 196 -5.31 5.24 8.14
CA THR A 196 -5.65 4.02 8.87
C THR A 196 -6.64 4.35 9.99
N HIS A 197 -7.59 3.45 10.23
CA HIS A 197 -8.48 3.47 11.38
C HIS A 197 -8.75 2.05 11.82
N THR A 198 -7.84 1.55 12.65
CA THR A 198 -7.79 0.15 13.04
C THR A 198 -8.51 -0.12 14.36
N GLU A 199 -9.11 0.91 14.94
CA GLU A 199 -9.97 0.87 16.12
C GLU A 199 -11.43 1.05 15.69
N GLY A 200 -12.38 0.45 16.40
CA GLY A 200 -13.81 0.58 16.06
C GLY A 200 -14.24 -0.28 14.87
N THR A 201 -15.47 -0.15 14.41
CA THR A 201 -16.02 -0.92 13.27
C THR A 201 -16.66 -0.02 12.21
N GLU A 202 -16.57 1.29 12.38
CA GLU A 202 -17.11 2.27 11.45
C GLU A 202 -16.31 2.27 10.14
N PHE A 203 -17.03 2.20 9.01
CA PHE A 203 -16.41 2.36 7.71
C PHE A 203 -16.00 3.82 7.47
N ARG A 204 -14.72 4.05 7.19
CA ARG A 204 -14.13 5.41 7.06
C ARG A 204 -13.82 5.82 5.62
N SER A 205 -13.70 4.86 4.70
CA SER A 205 -13.42 5.18 3.30
C SER A 205 -14.54 6.04 2.72
N GLN A 206 -14.17 7.14 2.07
CA GLN A 206 -15.13 8.17 1.68
C GLN A 206 -14.68 8.93 0.43
N VAL A 207 -15.66 9.51 -0.27
CA VAL A 207 -15.38 10.46 -1.34
C VAL A 207 -14.87 11.76 -0.71
N VAL A 208 -13.64 12.14 -1.02
CA VAL A 208 -13.01 13.36 -0.49
C VAL A 208 -12.98 14.50 -1.49
N LEU A 209 -13.13 14.20 -2.78
CA LEU A 209 -13.26 15.18 -3.84
C LEU A 209 -14.27 14.68 -4.87
N ARG A 210 -15.11 15.59 -5.37
CA ARG A 210 -16.08 15.32 -6.43
C ARG A 210 -16.20 16.54 -7.33
N GLU A 211 -15.92 16.35 -8.61
CA GLU A 211 -15.92 17.41 -9.62
C GLU A 211 -16.62 16.90 -10.88
N GLY A 212 -17.83 17.40 -11.16
CA GLY A 212 -18.65 16.88 -12.26
C GLY A 212 -18.96 15.39 -12.10
N ASP A 213 -18.58 14.60 -13.10
CA ASP A 213 -18.65 13.14 -13.11
C ASP A 213 -17.42 12.45 -12.49
N GLY A 214 -16.38 13.22 -12.13
CA GLY A 214 -15.18 12.73 -11.49
C GLY A 214 -15.26 12.62 -9.96
N TYR A 215 -14.45 11.75 -9.38
CA TYR A 215 -14.35 11.55 -7.94
C TYR A 215 -12.96 11.06 -7.51
N LEU A 216 -12.62 11.38 -6.27
CA LEU A 216 -11.49 10.78 -5.54
C LEU A 216 -11.99 10.17 -4.23
N VAL A 217 -11.70 8.89 -4.02
CA VAL A 217 -11.98 8.19 -2.76
C VAL A 217 -10.72 8.04 -1.93
N SER A 218 -10.79 8.42 -0.65
CA SER A 218 -9.80 8.02 0.33
C SER A 218 -10.15 6.63 0.83
N ILE A 219 -9.30 5.64 0.58
CA ILE A 219 -9.43 4.29 1.12
C ILE A 219 -8.69 4.26 2.45
N TRP A 220 -9.35 3.75 3.50
CA TRP A 220 -8.81 3.66 4.84
C TRP A 220 -8.56 2.20 5.21
N ALA A 221 -7.36 1.87 5.68
CA ALA A 221 -7.10 0.55 6.24
C ALA A 221 -7.81 0.41 7.59
N GLN A 222 -8.46 -0.73 7.81
CA GLN A 222 -9.25 -1.00 9.03
C GLN A 222 -8.70 -2.15 9.88
N VAL A 223 -7.73 -2.88 9.33
CA VAL A 223 -6.99 -3.93 10.02
C VAL A 223 -5.55 -3.46 10.17
N ALA A 224 -5.04 -3.50 11.40
CA ALA A 224 -3.68 -3.08 11.67
C ALA A 224 -2.65 -4.05 11.06
N GLU A 225 -1.45 -3.53 10.84
CA GLU A 225 -0.30 -4.33 10.43
C GLU A 225 0.21 -5.14 11.63
N TYR A 226 -0.07 -6.45 11.66
CA TYR A 226 0.40 -7.35 12.71
C TYR A 226 1.71 -8.07 12.36
N LEU A 227 2.15 -8.01 11.10
CA LEU A 227 3.31 -8.74 10.60
C LEU A 227 4.62 -7.96 10.79
N TRP A 228 4.57 -6.63 10.92
CA TRP A 228 5.78 -5.80 11.10
C TRP A 228 6.64 -6.27 12.28
N HIS A 229 6.00 -6.52 13.42
CA HIS A 229 6.69 -7.01 14.62
C HIS A 229 7.31 -8.40 14.40
N VAL A 230 6.69 -9.27 13.59
CA VAL A 230 7.23 -10.61 13.28
C VAL A 230 8.53 -10.51 12.48
N MET A 231 8.62 -9.54 11.58
CA MET A 231 9.84 -9.21 10.86
C MET A 231 10.92 -8.73 11.83
N GLU A 232 10.63 -7.67 12.60
CA GLU A 232 11.60 -7.03 13.50
C GLU A 232 12.10 -7.94 14.61
N ALA A 233 11.21 -8.74 15.21
CA ALA A 233 11.56 -9.67 16.29
C ALA A 233 12.22 -10.96 15.81
N GLY A 234 12.30 -11.18 14.49
CA GLY A 234 12.99 -12.35 13.95
C GLY A 234 12.23 -13.66 14.13
N GLU A 235 10.96 -13.58 14.50
CA GLU A 235 10.14 -14.73 14.85
C GLU A 235 9.76 -15.59 13.62
N GLY A 236 9.51 -16.86 13.86
CA GLY A 236 9.13 -17.79 12.81
C GLY A 236 8.66 -19.13 13.34
N GLY A 237 8.20 -19.96 12.41
CA GLY A 237 7.71 -21.30 12.69
C GLY A 237 6.19 -21.38 12.88
N PRO A 238 5.65 -22.62 12.96
CA PRO A 238 4.20 -22.84 12.90
C PRO A 238 3.40 -22.17 14.02
N GLU A 239 3.95 -22.10 15.23
CA GLU A 239 3.27 -21.49 16.37
C GLU A 239 3.14 -19.97 16.21
N VAL A 240 4.21 -19.31 15.72
CA VAL A 240 4.16 -17.87 15.40
C VAL A 240 3.14 -17.62 14.31
N VAL A 241 3.11 -18.46 13.26
CA VAL A 241 2.12 -18.35 12.18
C VAL A 241 0.69 -18.42 12.74
N ARG A 242 0.38 -19.44 13.54
CA ARG A 242 -0.95 -19.61 14.16
C ARG A 242 -1.32 -18.41 15.04
N ARG A 243 -0.44 -18.05 15.98
CA ARG A 243 -0.70 -16.99 16.97
C ARG A 243 -0.91 -15.62 16.30
N VAL A 244 -0.16 -15.31 15.25
CA VAL A 244 -0.31 -14.05 14.52
C VAL A 244 -1.55 -14.10 13.64
N ALA A 245 -1.84 -15.23 12.98
CA ALA A 245 -3.08 -15.42 12.23
C ALA A 245 -4.32 -15.22 13.12
N ASP A 246 -4.31 -15.69 14.38
CA ASP A 246 -5.41 -15.48 15.35
C ASP A 246 -5.72 -14.00 15.60
N ARG A 247 -4.76 -13.09 15.40
CA ARG A 247 -5.02 -11.63 15.50
C ARG A 247 -5.86 -11.12 14.34
N PHE A 248 -5.70 -11.68 13.15
CA PHE A 248 -6.53 -11.38 11.99
C PHE A 248 -7.86 -12.13 12.09
N VAL A 249 -7.81 -13.44 12.22
CA VAL A 249 -8.97 -14.34 12.29
C VAL A 249 -8.56 -15.63 13.00
N THR A 250 -9.32 -16.05 14.01
CA THR A 250 -9.08 -17.33 14.70
C THR A 250 -9.42 -18.53 13.81
N GLU A 251 -8.95 -19.71 14.18
CA GLU A 251 -9.17 -20.95 13.43
C GLU A 251 -10.65 -21.22 13.11
N ASP A 252 -11.53 -20.94 14.07
CA ASP A 252 -12.99 -21.10 13.98
C ASP A 252 -13.72 -19.92 13.33
N GLY A 253 -12.99 -18.87 12.92
CA GLY A 253 -13.58 -17.66 12.33
C GLY A 253 -14.36 -16.78 13.31
N GLU A 254 -14.34 -17.05 14.61
CA GLU A 254 -15.18 -16.31 15.57
C GLU A 254 -14.50 -15.10 16.21
N GLY A 255 -13.17 -15.07 16.21
CA GLY A 255 -12.34 -14.03 16.82
C GLY A 255 -11.34 -13.41 15.85
N GLY A 256 -10.63 -12.39 16.34
CA GLY A 256 -9.69 -11.61 15.54
C GLY A 256 -10.35 -10.42 14.85
N ARG A 257 -9.51 -9.52 14.32
CA ARG A 257 -9.94 -8.23 13.79
C ARG A 257 -10.88 -8.34 12.59
N LEU A 258 -10.68 -9.33 11.72
CA LEU A 258 -11.56 -9.58 10.58
C LEU A 258 -12.94 -10.05 11.06
N ALA A 259 -13.01 -10.89 12.10
CA ALA A 259 -14.29 -11.36 12.64
C ALA A 259 -15.12 -10.20 13.22
N GLU A 260 -14.46 -9.22 13.88
CA GLU A 260 -15.12 -8.00 14.38
C GLU A 260 -15.77 -7.19 13.25
N LEU A 261 -15.02 -6.92 12.18
CA LEU A 261 -15.50 -6.15 11.02
C LEU A 261 -16.58 -6.92 10.24
N PHE A 262 -16.39 -8.23 10.08
CA PHE A 262 -17.34 -9.12 9.43
C PHE A 262 -18.69 -9.14 10.16
N LYS A 263 -18.68 -9.30 11.49
CA LYS A 263 -19.90 -9.25 12.33
C LYS A 263 -20.61 -7.90 12.27
N ALA A 264 -19.85 -6.82 12.08
CA ALA A 264 -20.40 -5.47 11.88
C ALA A 264 -20.95 -5.23 10.45
N GLY A 265 -20.68 -6.13 9.50
CA GLY A 265 -21.01 -5.94 8.08
C GLY A 265 -20.17 -4.85 7.40
N THR A 266 -19.03 -4.49 7.98
CA THR A 266 -18.13 -3.44 7.49
C THR A 266 -17.14 -4.03 6.49
N PRO A 267 -16.88 -3.37 5.34
CA PRO A 267 -15.82 -3.79 4.44
C PRO A 267 -14.49 -3.97 5.18
N MET A 268 -13.75 -5.04 4.87
CA MET A 268 -12.49 -5.35 5.52
C MET A 268 -11.33 -4.88 4.66
N VAL A 269 -10.67 -3.79 5.06
CA VAL A 269 -9.48 -3.25 4.37
C VAL A 269 -8.24 -3.61 5.16
N LEU A 270 -7.48 -4.60 4.66
CA LEU A 270 -6.26 -5.08 5.29
C LEU A 270 -5.06 -4.30 4.79
N LEU A 271 -4.13 -3.96 5.67
CA LEU A 271 -2.82 -3.42 5.31
C LEU A 271 -1.73 -4.45 5.61
N THR A 272 -0.82 -4.64 4.65
CA THR A 272 0.45 -5.31 4.89
C THR A 272 1.59 -4.64 4.13
N HIS A 273 2.83 -4.81 4.58
CA HIS A 273 4.02 -4.31 3.88
C HIS A 273 4.86 -5.45 3.30
N TRP A 274 5.46 -5.22 2.14
CA TRP A 274 6.24 -6.17 1.35
C TRP A 274 7.38 -6.81 2.15
N GLN A 275 8.06 -6.00 2.95
CA GLN A 275 9.17 -6.39 3.81
C GLN A 275 8.68 -7.24 4.99
N SER A 276 7.50 -6.92 5.54
CA SER A 276 6.87 -7.72 6.58
C SER A 276 6.42 -9.10 6.07
N LEU A 277 6.02 -9.20 4.80
CA LEU A 277 5.75 -10.48 4.14
C LEU A 277 7.05 -11.26 3.89
N PHE A 278 8.10 -10.57 3.42
CA PHE A 278 9.39 -11.15 3.08
C PHE A 278 10.18 -11.64 4.30
N CYS A 279 10.15 -10.89 5.40
CA CYS A 279 10.84 -11.21 6.66
C CYS A 279 12.33 -11.56 6.47
N ASP A 280 13.07 -10.83 5.63
CA ASP A 280 14.46 -11.13 5.24
C ASP A 280 14.66 -12.56 4.70
N GLY A 281 13.68 -13.07 3.95
CA GLY A 281 13.71 -14.41 3.36
C GLY A 281 13.16 -15.54 4.24
N ARG A 282 12.76 -15.26 5.49
CA ARG A 282 12.04 -16.26 6.32
C ARG A 282 10.61 -16.49 5.82
N GLU A 283 10.03 -15.47 5.20
CA GLU A 283 8.67 -15.46 4.66
C GLU A 283 7.60 -15.82 5.71
N THR A 284 7.87 -15.51 6.98
CA THR A 284 6.92 -15.76 8.06
C THR A 284 5.64 -14.98 7.84
N GLY A 285 5.73 -13.70 7.43
CA GLY A 285 4.56 -12.89 7.10
C GLY A 285 3.76 -13.48 5.93
N LEU A 286 4.42 -13.95 4.87
CA LEU A 286 3.73 -14.63 3.77
C LEU A 286 2.97 -15.90 4.21
N LYS A 287 3.56 -16.70 5.12
CA LYS A 287 2.91 -17.89 5.70
C LYS A 287 1.72 -17.52 6.59
N VAL A 288 1.80 -16.41 7.33
CA VAL A 288 0.66 -15.88 8.08
C VAL A 288 -0.46 -15.47 7.12
N LEU A 289 -0.14 -14.74 6.06
CA LEU A 289 -1.13 -14.32 5.05
C LEU A 289 -1.83 -15.54 4.42
N ASP A 290 -1.08 -16.57 4.02
CA ASP A 290 -1.63 -17.83 3.50
C ASP A 290 -2.62 -18.48 4.48
N GLU A 291 -2.25 -18.54 5.77
CA GLU A 291 -3.10 -19.10 6.82
C GLU A 291 -4.36 -18.25 7.08
N VAL A 292 -4.24 -16.92 7.06
CA VAL A 292 -5.38 -16.00 7.17
C VAL A 292 -6.35 -16.23 6.01
N CYS A 293 -5.85 -16.27 4.77
CA CYS A 293 -6.68 -16.54 3.59
C CYS A 293 -7.36 -17.90 3.66
N ARG A 294 -6.66 -18.95 4.12
CA ARG A 294 -7.25 -20.27 4.35
C ARG A 294 -8.40 -20.22 5.34
N ARG A 295 -8.23 -19.55 6.48
CA ARG A 295 -9.28 -19.40 7.51
C ARG A 295 -10.46 -18.59 7.02
N VAL A 296 -10.22 -17.50 6.31
CA VAL A 296 -11.25 -16.69 5.66
C VAL A 296 -12.06 -17.54 4.68
N LYS A 297 -11.40 -18.35 3.85
CA LYS A 297 -12.09 -19.24 2.91
C LYS A 297 -12.93 -20.29 3.66
N VAL A 298 -12.33 -21.03 4.59
CA VAL A 298 -13.02 -22.10 5.31
C VAL A 298 -14.25 -21.61 6.06
N ASN A 299 -14.17 -20.43 6.67
CA ASN A 299 -15.24 -19.93 7.53
C ASN A 299 -16.25 -19.03 6.79
N TRP A 300 -15.85 -18.30 5.74
CA TRP A 300 -16.66 -17.20 5.19
C TRP A 300 -16.78 -17.16 3.65
N GLU A 301 -16.39 -18.20 2.90
CA GLU A 301 -16.38 -18.21 1.42
C GLU A 301 -17.70 -17.74 0.76
N ASP A 302 -18.85 -18.09 1.35
CA ASP A 302 -20.17 -17.70 0.85
C ASP A 302 -20.63 -16.31 1.27
N GLU A 303 -19.97 -15.70 2.26
CA GLU A 303 -20.40 -14.47 2.91
C GLU A 303 -19.52 -13.27 2.59
N ILE A 304 -18.29 -13.51 2.13
CA ILE A 304 -17.34 -12.46 1.73
C ILE A 304 -17.09 -12.44 0.22
N ARG A 305 -16.57 -11.32 -0.27
CA ARG A 305 -16.08 -11.21 -1.65
C ARG A 305 -14.81 -10.37 -1.68
N TRP A 306 -13.79 -10.85 -2.38
CA TRP A 306 -12.61 -10.05 -2.67
C TRP A 306 -12.96 -8.94 -3.66
N VAL A 307 -12.49 -7.72 -3.37
CA VAL A 307 -12.65 -6.55 -4.25
C VAL A 307 -11.33 -5.82 -4.46
N LYS A 308 -11.13 -5.25 -5.64
CA LYS A 308 -10.04 -4.30 -5.89
C LYS A 308 -10.32 -2.97 -5.19
N CYS A 309 -9.28 -2.14 -5.03
CA CYS A 309 -9.44 -0.80 -4.48
C CYS A 309 -10.31 0.10 -5.35
N SER A 310 -10.19 0.00 -6.67
CA SER A 310 -11.02 0.68 -7.67
C SER A 310 -12.48 0.26 -7.58
N GLU A 311 -12.76 -1.04 -7.47
CA GLU A 311 -14.11 -1.58 -7.25
C GLU A 311 -14.71 -1.04 -5.94
N LEU A 312 -13.95 -1.05 -4.84
CA LEU A 312 -14.41 -0.48 -3.56
C LEU A 312 -14.64 1.04 -3.66
N ALA A 313 -13.76 1.76 -4.35
CA ALA A 313 -13.89 3.20 -4.57
C ALA A 313 -15.14 3.54 -5.39
N GLU A 314 -15.46 2.77 -6.43
CA GLU A 314 -16.69 2.91 -7.21
C GLU A 314 -17.93 2.73 -6.33
N GLU A 315 -17.94 1.72 -5.46
CA GLU A 315 -19.06 1.47 -4.53
C GLU A 315 -19.23 2.59 -3.50
N VAL A 316 -18.12 3.11 -2.96
CA VAL A 316 -18.11 4.29 -2.08
C VAL A 316 -18.64 5.52 -2.83
N ALA A 317 -18.16 5.76 -4.05
CA ALA A 317 -18.59 6.87 -4.88
C ALA A 317 -20.06 6.77 -5.30
N GLY A 318 -20.58 5.55 -5.47
CA GLY A 318 -21.98 5.25 -5.72
C GLY A 318 -22.89 5.39 -4.49
N GLY A 319 -22.32 5.58 -3.30
CA GLY A 319 -23.06 5.82 -2.07
C GLY A 319 -23.64 4.57 -1.40
N ILE A 320 -23.10 3.38 -1.73
CA ILE A 320 -23.58 2.10 -1.18
C ILE A 320 -23.44 2.06 0.36
N TYR A 321 -22.41 2.70 0.91
CA TYR A 321 -22.09 2.70 2.34
C TYR A 321 -22.62 3.91 3.11
N GLY A 322 -23.51 4.71 2.49
CA GLY A 322 -24.04 5.95 3.07
C GLY A 322 -23.12 7.16 2.88
N ARG A 323 -23.68 8.38 2.97
CA ARG A 323 -22.90 9.61 2.83
C ARG A 323 -22.23 9.95 4.16
N ALA A 324 -20.90 9.91 4.21
CA ALA A 324 -20.19 10.81 5.10
C ALA A 324 -20.47 12.25 4.60
N VAL A 325 -21.16 13.04 5.43
CA VAL A 325 -21.47 14.43 5.11
C VAL A 325 -20.16 15.23 5.14
N CYS A 326 -19.64 15.61 3.98
CA CYS A 326 -18.66 16.69 3.90
C CYS A 326 -19.32 17.98 4.40
N LYS A 327 -19.04 18.37 5.64
CA LYS A 327 -19.20 19.77 6.03
C LYS A 327 -18.03 20.54 5.43
N SER A 328 -18.27 21.15 4.27
CA SER A 328 -17.43 22.24 3.78
C SER A 328 -17.43 23.36 4.83
N GLY A 329 -16.24 23.74 5.30
CA GLY A 329 -15.98 25.04 5.92
C GLY A 329 -16.24 25.15 7.43
N ALA A 330 -15.22 24.88 8.23
CA ALA A 330 -14.89 25.69 9.41
C ALA A 330 -13.44 25.40 9.83
N ALA A 331 -12.59 26.42 9.75
CA ALA A 331 -11.23 26.37 10.27
C ALA A 331 -11.25 25.98 11.77
N SER A 332 -10.65 24.84 12.11
CA SER A 332 -10.36 24.50 13.50
C SER A 332 -8.88 24.71 13.78
N LYS A 333 -8.61 25.70 14.63
CA LYS A 333 -7.31 26.00 15.21
C LYS A 333 -6.74 24.79 15.96
N GLY A 334 -5.43 24.64 15.79
CA GLY A 334 -4.42 23.89 16.54
C GLY A 334 -4.83 23.05 17.75
N LEU A 335 -4.35 21.80 17.74
CA LEU A 335 -3.95 21.06 18.92
C LEU A 335 -2.61 20.37 18.62
N THR A 336 -1.54 21.03 19.08
CA THR A 336 -0.23 20.45 19.31
C THR A 336 -0.32 19.36 20.37
N GLY A 337 0.29 18.21 20.13
CA GLY A 337 0.40 17.13 21.11
C GLY A 337 1.47 16.13 20.71
N GLN A 338 2.70 16.41 21.12
CA GLN A 338 3.83 15.48 21.14
C GLN A 338 3.46 14.17 21.85
N GLY A 339 4.02 13.07 21.35
CA GLY A 339 4.03 11.77 22.02
C GLY A 339 5.13 10.89 21.45
N ASP A 340 6.37 11.18 21.85
CA ASP A 340 7.46 10.21 21.86
C ASP A 340 7.00 8.94 22.58
N VAL A 341 7.09 7.77 21.94
CA VAL A 341 7.56 6.54 22.59
C VAL A 341 8.10 5.56 21.53
N GLY A 342 9.40 5.25 21.63
CA GLY A 342 9.96 3.88 21.52
C GLY A 342 9.95 3.18 20.19
#